data_AF-A0A520K1N2-F1
#
_entry.id   AF-A0A520K1N2-F1
#
_cell.length_a   1.000
_cell.length_b   1.000
_cell.length_c   1.000
_cell.angle_alpha   90.00
_cell.angle_beta   90.00
_cell.angle_gamma   90.00
#
_symmetry.space_group_name_H-M   'P 1'
#
loop_
_entity.id
_entity.type
_entity.pdbx_description
1 polymer ?
#
loop_
_entity_poly.entity_id
_entity_poly.type
_entity_poly.pdbx_seq_one_letter_code
_entity_poly.pdbx_strand_id
1 'polypeptide(L)'
;MQQLEIKDAEIMTLAIQDEISRSAEARYDHRLHGVLMVCKGLSCYEVADILGHSPRAIEYWVKRFETKGFVGLQEKPRSGRPPRIGMEIMKQLAKDLRQPPRVFGYLQNFWDGILLSHHLATVYGVKLGARQCQRLFHKLDFRLRKSRGVIAEADPIAQGAFKKTGRKRSP
;
A
#
# COMPACT_ATOMS: atom_id res chain seq x y z
N MET A 1 -16.58 -12.98 -48.00
CA MET A 1 -16.18 -11.91 -47.06
C MET A 1 -14.67 -11.89 -47.01
N GLN A 2 -14.04 -10.71 -47.11
CA GLN A 2 -12.58 -10.58 -47.02
C GLN A 2 -12.15 -10.70 -45.56
N GLN A 3 -11.07 -11.43 -45.31
CA GLN A 3 -10.49 -11.53 -43.97
C GLN A 3 -9.92 -10.15 -43.59
N LEU A 4 -10.29 -9.66 -42.40
CA LEU A 4 -9.75 -8.42 -41.88
C LEU A 4 -8.40 -8.71 -41.21
N GLU A 5 -7.41 -7.88 -41.52
CA GLU A 5 -6.06 -7.98 -40.96
C GLU A 5 -5.76 -6.78 -40.08
N ILE A 6 -5.09 -7.05 -38.95
CA ILE A 6 -4.58 -6.03 -38.04
C ILE A 6 -3.09 -5.88 -38.32
N LYS A 7 -2.63 -4.65 -38.56
CA LYS A 7 -1.19 -4.36 -38.70
C LYS A 7 -0.47 -4.61 -37.38
N ASP A 8 0.74 -5.16 -37.44
CA ASP A 8 1.56 -5.51 -36.27
C ASP A 8 0.80 -6.39 -35.26
N ALA A 9 0.11 -7.42 -35.76
CA ALA A 9 -0.80 -8.26 -35.00
C ALA A 9 -0.19 -8.79 -33.68
N GLU A 10 1.08 -9.18 -33.67
CA GLU A 10 1.75 -9.65 -32.45
C GLU A 10 1.85 -8.56 -31.37
N ILE A 11 2.24 -7.34 -31.76
CA ILE A 11 2.33 -6.18 -30.86
C ILE A 11 0.93 -5.80 -30.37
N MET A 12 -0.05 -5.81 -31.26
CA MET A 12 -1.44 -5.48 -30.93
C MET A 12 -2.05 -6.53 -29.99
N THR A 13 -1.74 -7.81 -30.17
CA THR A 13 -2.15 -8.87 -29.23
C THR A 13 -1.63 -8.60 -27.83
N LEU A 14 -0.36 -8.23 -27.68
CA LEU A 14 0.21 -7.89 -26.38
C LEU A 14 -0.46 -6.65 -25.76
N ALA A 15 -0.70 -5.60 -26.55
CA ALA A 15 -1.38 -4.39 -26.08
C ALA A 15 -2.83 -4.67 -25.64
N ILE A 16 -3.57 -5.50 -26.39
CA ILE A 16 -4.93 -5.90 -26.03
C ILE A 16 -4.92 -6.74 -24.74
N GLN A 17 -3.97 -7.66 -24.59
CA GLN A 17 -3.82 -8.45 -23.37
C GLN A 17 -3.50 -7.58 -22.14
N ASP A 18 -2.70 -6.53 -22.29
CA ASP A 18 -2.41 -5.58 -21.22
C ASP A 18 -3.66 -4.77 -20.85
N GLU A 19 -4.42 -4.29 -21.83
CA GLU A 19 -5.66 -3.55 -21.59
C GLU A 19 -6.72 -4.44 -20.91
N ILE A 20 -6.86 -5.69 -21.33
CA ILE A 20 -7.71 -6.69 -20.62
C ILE A 20 -7.24 -6.86 -19.17
N SER A 21 -5.93 -6.82 -18.94
CA SER A 21 -5.32 -6.98 -17.63
C SER A 21 -5.38 -5.73 -16.76
N ARG A 22 -5.95 -4.61 -17.24
CA ARG A 22 -5.94 -3.32 -16.55
C ARG A 22 -6.95 -3.22 -15.42
N SER A 23 -8.17 -3.70 -15.61
CA SER A 23 -9.26 -3.59 -14.62
C SER A 23 -9.77 -4.95 -14.15
N ALA A 24 -10.38 -4.98 -12.96
CA ALA A 24 -10.95 -6.21 -12.42
C ALA A 24 -12.17 -6.67 -13.25
N GLU A 25 -12.91 -5.69 -13.78
CA GLU A 25 -14.05 -5.84 -14.67
C GLU A 25 -13.62 -6.45 -16.01
N ALA A 26 -12.58 -5.91 -16.66
CA ALA A 26 -12.09 -6.46 -17.92
C ALA A 26 -11.57 -7.90 -17.75
N ARG A 27 -10.85 -8.19 -16.65
CA ARG A 27 -10.43 -9.56 -16.32
C ARG A 27 -11.60 -10.48 -15.99
N TYR A 28 -12.73 -9.94 -15.54
CA TYR A 28 -13.95 -10.72 -15.31
C TYR A 28 -14.61 -11.08 -16.65
N ASP A 29 -14.80 -10.09 -17.53
CA ASP A 29 -15.40 -10.29 -18.86
C ASP A 29 -14.55 -11.19 -19.76
N HIS A 30 -13.22 -11.12 -19.64
CA HIS A 30 -12.30 -12.03 -20.32
C HIS A 30 -12.48 -13.49 -19.89
N ARG A 31 -12.66 -13.72 -18.59
CA ARG A 31 -12.95 -15.06 -18.05
C ARG A 31 -14.32 -15.54 -18.48
N LEU A 32 -15.30 -14.64 -18.56
CA LEU A 32 -16.64 -14.92 -19.08
C LEU A 32 -16.57 -15.41 -20.53
N HIS A 33 -15.76 -14.75 -21.38
CA HIS A 33 -15.53 -15.20 -22.76
C HIS A 33 -14.87 -16.57 -22.83
N GLY A 34 -13.87 -16.84 -21.98
CA GLY A 34 -13.24 -18.16 -21.92
C GLY A 34 -14.25 -19.27 -21.58
N VAL A 35 -15.11 -19.04 -20.59
CA VAL A 35 -16.18 -20.01 -20.24
C VAL A 35 -17.20 -20.14 -21.38
N LEU A 36 -17.58 -19.03 -22.03
CA LEU A 36 -18.49 -19.04 -23.18
C LEU A 36 -17.95 -19.89 -24.33
N MET A 37 -16.64 -19.83 -24.61
CA MET A 37 -16.02 -20.66 -25.64
C MET A 37 -16.08 -22.15 -25.29
N VAL A 38 -15.86 -22.50 -24.01
CA VAL A 38 -16.03 -23.89 -23.55
C VAL A 38 -17.48 -24.34 -23.66
N CYS A 39 -18.45 -23.49 -23.35
CA CYS A 39 -19.88 -23.79 -23.57
C CYS A 39 -20.22 -24.02 -25.06
N LYS A 40 -19.44 -23.44 -25.97
CA LYS A 40 -19.56 -23.65 -27.42
C LYS A 40 -18.84 -24.90 -27.92
N GLY A 41 -18.27 -25.71 -27.02
CA GLY A 41 -17.65 -26.99 -27.34
C GLY A 41 -16.14 -26.94 -27.55
N LEU A 42 -15.49 -25.78 -27.39
CA LEU A 42 -14.04 -25.72 -27.45
C LEU A 42 -13.42 -26.36 -26.20
N SER A 43 -12.32 -27.08 -26.40
CA SER A 43 -11.52 -27.64 -25.33
C SER A 43 -10.76 -26.55 -24.57
N CYS A 44 -10.37 -26.84 -23.32
CA CYS A 44 -9.56 -25.91 -22.53
C CYS A 44 -8.19 -25.58 -23.18
N TYR A 45 -7.69 -26.44 -24.06
CA TYR A 45 -6.45 -26.21 -24.82
C TYR A 45 -6.66 -25.20 -25.95
N GLU A 46 -7.71 -25.38 -26.75
CA GLU A 46 -8.03 -24.43 -27.83
C GLU A 46 -8.33 -23.04 -27.28
N VAL A 47 -9.10 -22.95 -26.19
CA VAL A 47 -9.39 -21.67 -25.54
C VAL A 47 -8.14 -21.02 -24.97
N ALA A 48 -7.21 -21.83 -24.43
CA ALA A 48 -5.94 -21.34 -23.92
C ALA A 48 -5.07 -20.73 -25.04
N ASP A 49 -4.99 -21.39 -26.19
CA ASP A 49 -4.26 -20.89 -27.36
C ASP A 49 -4.88 -19.60 -27.90
N ILE A 50 -6.21 -19.52 -27.98
CA ILE A 50 -6.93 -18.32 -28.46
C ILE A 50 -6.75 -17.14 -27.50
N LEU A 51 -6.85 -17.36 -26.19
CA LEU A 51 -6.85 -16.28 -25.19
C LEU A 51 -5.45 -15.95 -24.64
N GLY A 52 -4.41 -16.71 -25.00
CA GLY A 52 -3.06 -16.54 -24.48
C GLY A 52 -2.91 -16.92 -23.01
N HIS A 53 -3.64 -17.95 -22.55
CA HIS A 53 -3.55 -18.46 -21.18
C HIS A 53 -3.03 -19.89 -21.16
N SER A 54 -2.75 -20.43 -19.97
CA SER A 54 -2.48 -21.88 -19.84
C SER A 54 -3.80 -22.67 -19.82
N PRO A 55 -3.84 -23.91 -20.35
CA PRO A 55 -5.02 -24.77 -20.28
C PRO A 55 -5.55 -24.95 -18.84
N ARG A 56 -4.63 -25.01 -17.87
CA ARG A 56 -4.95 -25.11 -16.44
C ARG A 56 -5.64 -23.85 -15.89
N ALA A 57 -5.34 -22.67 -16.41
CA ALA A 57 -6.04 -21.44 -16.01
C ALA A 57 -7.49 -21.46 -16.50
N ILE A 58 -7.71 -21.89 -17.75
CA ILE A 58 -9.07 -22.06 -18.31
C ILE A 58 -9.86 -23.09 -17.51
N GLU A 59 -9.24 -24.24 -17.22
CA GLU A 59 -9.86 -25.30 -16.39
C GLU A 59 -10.27 -24.75 -15.01
N TYR A 60 -9.44 -23.93 -14.38
CA TYR A 60 -9.79 -23.29 -13.12
C TYR A 60 -10.94 -22.29 -13.23
N TRP A 61 -11.07 -21.58 -14.34
CA TRP A 61 -12.20 -20.68 -14.54
C TRP A 61 -13.50 -21.47 -14.70
N VAL A 62 -13.49 -22.52 -15.53
CA VAL A 62 -14.64 -23.42 -15.73
C VAL A 62 -15.05 -24.06 -14.40
N LYS A 63 -14.12 -24.67 -13.67
CA LYS A 63 -14.42 -25.29 -12.35
C LYS A 63 -14.97 -24.28 -11.34
N ARG A 64 -14.49 -23.04 -11.34
CA ARG A 64 -15.04 -22.00 -10.45
C ARG A 64 -16.43 -21.56 -10.87
N PHE A 65 -16.69 -21.49 -12.17
CA PHE A 65 -18.01 -21.18 -12.69
C PHE A 65 -19.01 -22.28 -12.32
N GLU A 66 -18.67 -23.55 -12.54
CA GLU A 66 -19.53 -24.69 -12.16
C GLU A 66 -19.84 -24.71 -10.65
N THR A 67 -18.87 -24.34 -9.81
CA THR A 67 -19.04 -24.39 -8.34
C THR A 67 -19.68 -23.14 -7.73
N LYS A 68 -19.55 -21.96 -8.35
CA LYS A 68 -19.92 -20.66 -7.74
C LYS A 68 -20.66 -19.72 -8.68
N GLY A 69 -21.01 -20.18 -9.88
CA GLY A 69 -21.58 -19.37 -10.95
C GLY A 69 -20.69 -18.18 -11.33
N PHE A 70 -21.33 -17.09 -11.77
CA PHE A 70 -20.67 -15.86 -12.18
C PHE A 70 -19.74 -15.27 -11.10
N VAL A 71 -20.11 -15.35 -9.82
CA VAL A 71 -19.27 -14.86 -8.70
C VAL A 71 -17.91 -15.58 -8.65
N GLY A 72 -17.84 -16.83 -9.12
CA GLY A 72 -16.60 -17.60 -9.21
C GLY A 72 -15.55 -17.00 -10.15
N LEU A 73 -15.98 -16.20 -11.13
CA LEU A 73 -15.12 -15.55 -12.12
C LEU A 73 -14.63 -14.17 -11.68
N GLN A 74 -15.21 -13.57 -10.64
CA GLN A 74 -14.74 -12.28 -10.14
C GLN A 74 -13.33 -12.39 -9.54
N GLU A 75 -12.52 -11.35 -9.71
CA GLU A 75 -11.27 -11.28 -8.98
C GLU A 75 -11.53 -10.98 -7.50
N LYS A 76 -10.99 -11.81 -6.63
CA LYS A 76 -10.96 -11.50 -5.20
C LYS A 76 -9.81 -10.56 -4.91
N PRO A 77 -9.98 -9.57 -4.01
CA PRO A 77 -8.87 -8.74 -3.58
C PRO A 77 -7.73 -9.65 -3.11
N ARG A 78 -6.56 -9.53 -3.77
CA ARG A 78 -5.34 -10.21 -3.36
C ARG A 78 -4.94 -9.62 -2.02
N SER A 79 -5.28 -10.29 -0.92
CA SER A 79 -4.68 -9.92 0.37
C SER A 79 -3.20 -10.26 0.26
N GLY A 80 -2.36 -9.23 0.18
CA GLY A 80 -0.95 -9.40 0.45
C GLY A 80 -0.74 -9.95 1.87
N ARG A 81 0.52 -10.14 2.28
CA ARG A 81 0.83 -10.53 3.67
C ARG A 81 0.06 -9.61 4.63
N PRO A 82 -0.76 -10.15 5.55
CA PRO A 82 -1.57 -9.33 6.45
C PRO A 82 -0.65 -8.33 7.17
N PRO A 83 -1.03 -7.04 7.23
CA PRO A 83 -0.20 -6.06 7.91
C PRO A 83 -0.07 -6.46 9.38
N ARG A 84 1.15 -6.37 9.93
CA ARG A 84 1.42 -6.68 11.35
C ARG A 84 0.61 -5.82 12.32
N ILE A 85 0.09 -4.69 11.84
CA ILE A 85 -0.79 -3.78 12.58
C ILE A 85 -2.17 -3.85 11.90
N GLY A 86 -3.18 -4.31 12.64
CA GLY A 86 -4.57 -4.28 12.21
C GLY A 86 -5.10 -2.84 12.11
N MET A 87 -6.19 -2.63 11.36
CA MET A 87 -6.74 -1.28 11.15
C MET A 87 -7.14 -0.58 12.45
N GLU A 88 -7.66 -1.31 13.43
CA GLU A 88 -8.07 -0.73 14.73
C GLU A 88 -6.87 -0.21 15.52
N ILE A 89 -5.80 -1.01 15.63
CA ILE A 89 -4.54 -0.59 16.26
C ILE A 89 -3.97 0.63 15.54
N MET A 90 -4.03 0.66 14.21
CA MET A 90 -3.56 1.80 13.42
C MET A 90 -4.33 3.09 13.74
N LYS A 91 -5.65 3.00 13.93
CA LYS A 91 -6.51 4.14 14.27
C LYS A 91 -6.25 4.65 15.68
N GLN A 92 -6.06 3.74 16.64
CA GLN A 92 -5.73 4.09 18.03
C GLN A 92 -4.33 4.72 18.10
N LEU A 93 -3.34 4.11 17.43
CA LEU A 93 -1.99 4.65 17.35
C LEU A 93 -1.94 6.07 16.76
N ALA A 94 -2.74 6.35 15.72
CA ALA A 94 -2.83 7.68 15.15
C ALA A 94 -3.40 8.73 16.12
N LYS A 95 -4.20 8.32 17.11
CA LYS A 95 -4.67 9.21 18.19
C LYS A 95 -3.55 9.42 19.22
N ASP A 96 -2.87 8.35 19.62
CA ASP A 96 -1.81 8.42 20.63
C ASP A 96 -0.64 9.28 20.17
N LEU A 97 -0.23 9.13 18.91
CA LEU A 97 0.86 9.91 18.32
C LEU A 97 0.59 11.42 18.22
N ARG A 98 -0.68 11.85 18.34
CA ARG A 98 -1.04 13.29 18.40
C ARG A 98 -0.90 13.87 19.81
N GLN A 99 -0.83 13.03 20.84
CA GLN A 99 -0.59 13.46 22.20
C GLN A 99 0.92 13.41 22.50
N PRO A 100 1.43 14.27 23.40
CA PRO A 100 2.84 14.21 23.77
C PRO A 100 3.14 12.91 24.55
N PRO A 101 4.31 12.27 24.35
CA PRO A 101 4.64 11.00 25.01
C PRO A 101 4.55 11.03 26.54
N ARG A 102 4.65 12.21 27.15
CA ARG A 102 4.46 12.43 28.60
C ARG A 102 3.10 11.97 29.12
N VAL A 103 2.04 12.06 28.32
CA VAL A 103 0.70 11.57 28.70
C VAL A 103 0.70 10.06 28.93
N PHE A 104 1.60 9.35 28.26
CA PHE A 104 1.79 7.90 28.38
C PHE A 104 2.89 7.52 29.38
N GLY A 105 3.37 8.47 30.20
CA GLY A 105 4.39 8.23 31.23
C GLY A 105 5.83 8.23 30.71
N TYR A 106 6.08 8.65 29.46
CA TYR A 106 7.44 8.73 28.92
C TYR A 106 8.13 10.06 29.25
N LEU A 107 9.43 10.02 29.53
CA LEU A 107 10.23 11.21 29.84
C LEU A 107 10.52 12.09 28.61
N GLN A 108 10.35 11.54 27.40
CA GLN A 108 10.64 12.23 26.15
C GLN A 108 9.52 13.21 25.75
N ASN A 109 9.91 14.33 25.12
CA ASN A 109 8.96 15.34 24.64
C ASN A 109 8.37 15.03 23.25
N PHE A 110 9.03 14.18 22.48
CA PHE A 110 8.66 13.85 21.11
C PHE A 110 8.67 12.35 20.88
N TRP A 111 7.83 11.92 19.95
CA TRP A 111 7.84 10.55 19.45
C TRP A 111 9.06 10.33 18.57
N ASP A 112 9.84 9.29 18.89
CA ASP A 112 10.93 8.78 18.05
C ASP A 112 10.67 7.30 17.71
N GLY A 113 11.34 6.76 16.70
CA GLY A 113 11.15 5.39 16.22
C GLY A 113 11.41 4.34 17.29
N ILE A 114 12.35 4.58 18.20
CA ILE A 114 12.62 3.69 19.35
C ILE A 114 11.48 3.76 20.36
N LEU A 115 11.02 4.97 20.69
CA LEU A 115 9.94 5.18 21.65
C LEU A 115 8.62 4.60 21.15
N LEU A 116 8.33 4.77 19.85
CA LEU A 116 7.16 4.18 19.21
C LEU A 116 7.23 2.64 19.19
N SER A 117 8.41 2.06 18.96
CA SER A 117 8.63 0.61 19.05
C SER A 117 8.31 0.09 20.45
N HIS A 118 8.80 0.78 21.49
CA HIS A 118 8.50 0.45 22.88
C HIS A 118 7.00 0.58 23.19
N HIS A 119 6.38 1.69 22.80
CA HIS A 119 4.95 1.92 23.01
C HIS A 119 4.06 0.88 22.33
N LEU A 120 4.40 0.49 21.09
CA LEU A 120 3.72 -0.59 20.38
C LEU A 120 3.86 -1.94 21.07
N ALA A 121 5.01 -2.23 21.67
CA ALA A 121 5.22 -3.46 22.41
C ALA A 121 4.45 -3.48 23.74
N THR A 122 4.40 -2.36 24.47
CA THR A 122 3.78 -2.29 25.79
C THR A 122 2.27 -2.15 25.76
N VAL A 123 1.72 -1.31 24.87
CA VAL A 123 0.29 -1.00 24.81
C VAL A 123 -0.46 -1.95 23.88
N TYR A 124 0.16 -2.32 22.76
CA TYR A 124 -0.50 -3.07 21.68
C TYR A 124 0.03 -4.50 21.51
N GLY A 125 1.08 -4.89 22.24
CA GLY A 125 1.73 -6.21 22.10
C GLY A 125 2.42 -6.44 20.76
N VAL A 126 2.62 -5.40 19.93
CA VAL A 126 3.18 -5.51 18.58
C VAL A 126 4.66 -5.18 18.58
N LYS A 127 5.51 -6.16 18.25
CA LYS A 127 6.96 -5.96 18.11
C LYS A 127 7.34 -5.50 16.71
N LEU A 128 7.74 -4.23 16.57
CA LEU A 128 8.30 -3.65 15.34
C LEU A 128 9.68 -3.05 15.59
N GLY A 129 10.57 -3.12 14.62
CA GLY A 129 11.86 -2.43 14.68
C GLY A 129 11.73 -0.92 14.47
N ALA A 130 12.69 -0.13 14.96
CA ALA A 130 12.69 1.33 14.87
C ALA A 130 12.51 1.85 13.42
N ARG A 131 13.11 1.19 12.42
CA ARG A 131 12.97 1.57 11.01
C ARG A 131 11.56 1.35 10.47
N GLN A 132 10.83 0.35 10.97
CA GLN A 132 9.42 0.15 10.62
C GLN A 132 8.53 1.20 11.29
N CYS A 133 8.87 1.59 12.52
CA CYS A 133 8.19 2.68 13.23
C CYS A 133 8.41 4.04 12.54
N GLN A 134 9.61 4.31 12.02
CA GLN A 134 9.89 5.49 11.20
C GLN A 134 9.06 5.53 9.91
N ARG A 135 8.95 4.39 9.20
CA ARG A 135 8.06 4.27 8.04
C ARG A 135 6.59 4.51 8.42
N LEU A 136 6.19 4.11 9.62
CA LEU A 136 4.83 4.32 10.12
C LEU A 136 4.53 5.79 10.36
N PHE A 137 5.49 6.58 10.86
CA PHE A 137 5.33 8.04 10.94
C PHE A 137 5.07 8.66 9.57
N HIS A 138 5.83 8.27 8.53
CA HIS A 138 5.60 8.75 7.17
C HIS A 138 4.23 8.35 6.63
N LYS A 139 3.78 7.12 6.89
CA LYS A 139 2.45 6.63 6.46
C LYS A 139 1.31 7.39 7.14
N LEU A 140 1.54 7.89 8.34
CA LEU A 140 0.59 8.68 9.14
C LEU A 140 0.74 10.20 8.93
N ASP A 141 1.51 10.62 7.93
CA ASP A 141 1.77 12.02 7.57
C ASP A 141 2.42 12.86 8.68
N PHE A 142 3.16 12.22 9.59
CA PHE A 142 3.96 12.93 10.59
C PHE A 142 5.27 13.42 9.97
N ARG A 143 5.59 14.69 10.20
CA ARG A 143 6.87 15.29 9.80
C ARG A 143 7.90 15.18 10.91
N LEU A 144 9.14 14.84 10.55
CA LEU A 144 10.27 14.81 11.47
C LEU A 144 10.54 16.22 12.00
N ARG A 145 10.34 16.42 13.32
CA ARG A 145 10.81 17.62 14.01
C ARG A 145 12.18 17.33 14.64
N LYS A 146 13.22 17.99 14.15
CA LYS A 146 14.52 18.01 14.81
C LYS A 146 14.42 18.88 16.06
N SER A 147 14.88 18.40 17.21
CA SER A 147 15.09 19.26 18.36
C SER A 147 16.13 20.33 18.00
N ARG A 148 15.92 21.58 18.45
CA ARG A 148 17.04 22.54 18.47
C ARG A 148 17.98 22.09 19.58
N GLY A 149 19.25 21.90 19.25
CA GLY A 149 20.28 21.64 20.26
C GLY A 149 20.31 22.79 21.25
N VAL A 150 20.08 22.49 22.52
CA VAL A 150 20.45 23.39 23.62
C VAL A 150 21.87 23.00 23.98
N ILE A 151 22.82 23.91 23.76
CA ILE A 151 24.22 23.72 24.17
C ILE A 151 24.22 23.70 25.70
N ALA A 152 24.66 22.59 26.31
CA ALA A 152 24.60 22.40 27.76
C ALA A 152 25.44 23.41 28.56
N GLU A 153 26.43 24.03 27.94
CA GLU A 153 27.36 25.00 28.56
C GLU A 153 27.02 26.47 28.28
N ALA A 154 25.84 26.78 27.74
CA ALA A 154 25.50 28.16 27.41
C ALA A 154 25.13 28.97 28.67
N ASP A 155 26.00 29.93 29.04
CA ASP A 155 25.77 30.89 30.12
C ASP A 155 24.51 31.74 29.83
N PRO A 156 23.46 31.69 30.68
CA PRO A 156 22.20 32.41 30.49
C PRO A 156 22.38 33.92 30.34
N ILE A 157 23.42 34.47 30.97
CA ILE A 157 23.70 35.91 31.00
C ILE A 157 24.24 36.38 29.64
N ALA A 158 25.10 35.58 28.99
CA ALA A 158 25.67 35.89 27.68
C ALA A 158 24.62 35.87 26.55
N GLN A 159 23.61 34.97 26.63
CA GLN A 159 22.53 34.92 25.64
C GLN A 159 21.59 36.14 25.70
N GLY A 160 21.41 36.73 26.89
CA GLY A 160 20.58 37.92 27.09
C GLY A 160 21.16 39.18 26.43
N ALA A 161 22.49 39.33 26.48
CA ALA A 161 23.20 40.47 25.87
C ALA A 161 23.13 40.44 24.34
N PHE A 162 23.23 39.27 23.71
CA PHE A 162 23.21 39.13 22.25
C PHE A 162 21.82 39.38 21.63
N LYS A 163 20.73 39.18 22.39
CA LYS A 163 19.35 39.45 21.91
C LYS A 163 18.99 40.94 21.89
N LYS A 164 19.72 41.82 22.57
CA LYS A 164 19.36 43.26 22.69
C LYS A 164 20.03 44.22 21.70
N THR A 165 21.01 43.78 20.90
CA THR A 165 21.64 44.62 19.86
C THR A 165 21.15 44.27 18.46
N GLY A 166 19.84 44.27 18.25
CA GLY A 166 19.29 44.38 16.90
C GLY A 166 19.55 45.78 16.36
N ARG A 167 20.53 45.94 15.44
CA ARG A 167 20.74 47.19 14.69
C ARG A 167 19.40 47.67 14.12
N LYS A 168 18.93 48.86 14.54
CA LYS A 168 17.85 49.57 13.85
C LYS A 168 18.34 49.92 12.44
N ARG A 169 17.65 49.41 11.41
CA ARG A 169 17.80 49.93 10.04
C ARG A 169 17.09 51.29 9.98
N SER A 170 17.84 52.35 9.74
CA SER A 170 17.32 53.69 9.44
C SER A 170 16.71 53.72 8.03
N PRO A 171 15.86 54.73 7.71
CA PRO A 171 14.89 54.71 6.60
C PRO A 171 15.51 54.55 5.22
#